data_AF-A0A662E9N0-F1
#
_entry.id   AF-A0A662E9N0-F1
#
_cell.length_a   1.000
_cell.length_b   1.000
_cell.length_c   1.000
_cell.angle_alpha   90.00
_cell.angle_beta   90.00
_cell.angle_gamma   90.00
#
_symmetry.space_group_name_H-M   'P 1'
#
loop_
_entity.id
_entity.type
_entity.pdbx_description
1 polymer ?
#
loop_
_entity_poly.entity_id
_entity_poly.type
_entity_poly.pdbx_seq_one_letter_code
_entity_poly.pdbx_strand_id
1 'polypeptide(L)'
;AWIDPVASLGLSAVVLWSTWNLLGTAAGILLDRVPGHLSAADIEGQLEAQDNVAGVHHVHVRPLGGGRSSVSAHIVVVDGDQRVHEAQEMLDQLNAMMLADHGVTHTTLQLECHDCPDEICAADAEGH
;
A
#
# COMPACT_ATOMS: atom_id res chain seq x y z
N ALA A 1 23.28 20.38 -45.85
CA ALA A 1 23.36 20.77 -44.43
C ALA A 1 21.98 20.73 -43.76
N TRP A 2 21.27 19.59 -43.84
CA TRP A 2 19.92 19.42 -43.25
C TRP A 2 19.86 18.26 -42.24
N ILE A 3 20.99 17.58 -42.04
CA ILE A 3 21.12 16.46 -41.10
C ILE A 3 21.08 16.96 -39.65
N ASP A 4 21.69 18.12 -39.39
CA ASP A 4 21.81 18.68 -38.04
C ASP A 4 20.46 19.13 -37.41
N PRO A 5 19.54 19.77 -38.17
CA PRO A 5 18.17 20.03 -37.70
C PRO A 5 17.34 18.77 -37.47
N VAL A 6 17.49 17.75 -38.33
CA VAL A 6 16.71 16.50 -38.21
C VAL A 6 17.22 15.65 -37.05
N ALA A 7 18.53 15.60 -36.83
CA ALA A 7 19.14 14.90 -35.72
C ALA A 7 18.76 15.53 -34.37
N SER A 8 18.76 16.86 -34.28
CA SER A 8 18.32 17.57 -33.07
C SER A 8 16.83 17.38 -32.79
N LEU A 9 15.95 17.45 -33.80
CA LEU A 9 14.53 17.13 -33.65
C LEU A 9 14.30 15.69 -33.17
N GLY A 10 15.03 14.72 -33.73
CA GLY A 10 14.95 13.32 -33.31
C GLY A 10 15.39 13.13 -31.85
N LEU A 11 16.50 13.77 -31.45
CA LEU A 11 16.97 13.73 -30.07
C LEU A 11 15.96 14.38 -29.11
N SER A 12 15.42 15.55 -29.47
CA SER A 12 14.39 16.22 -28.68
C SER A 12 13.14 15.35 -28.51
N ALA A 13 12.70 14.64 -29.56
CA ALA A 13 11.57 13.73 -29.47
C ALA A 13 11.82 12.56 -28.50
N VAL A 14 13.01 11.95 -28.56
CA VAL A 14 13.40 10.86 -27.64
C VAL A 14 13.45 11.35 -26.19
N VAL A 15 14.06 12.52 -25.96
CA VAL A 15 14.15 13.11 -24.62
C VAL A 15 12.75 13.46 -24.08
N LEU A 16 11.90 14.07 -24.90
CA LEU A 16 10.52 14.38 -24.53
C LEU A 16 9.73 13.12 -24.17
N TRP A 17 9.84 12.06 -24.98
CA TRP A 17 9.17 10.78 -24.71
C TRP A 17 9.64 10.15 -23.39
N SER A 18 10.96 10.11 -23.17
CA SER A 18 11.53 9.59 -21.92
C SER A 18 11.08 10.41 -20.71
N THR A 19 11.04 11.74 -20.84
CA THR A 19 10.64 12.65 -19.77
C THR A 19 9.16 12.48 -19.45
N TRP A 20 8.31 12.33 -20.46
CA TRP A 20 6.87 12.14 -20.27
C TRP A 20 6.56 10.84 -19.51
N ASN A 21 7.24 9.75 -19.85
CA ASN A 21 7.08 8.48 -19.15
C ASN A 21 7.56 8.56 -17.69
N LEU A 22 8.69 9.22 -17.45
CA LEU A 22 9.22 9.43 -16.10
C LEU A 22 8.29 10.31 -15.27
N LEU A 23 7.75 11.38 -15.86
CA LEU A 23 6.82 12.29 -15.20
C LEU A 23 5.52 11.58 -14.82
N GLY A 24 4.99 10.73 -15.70
CA GLY A 24 3.82 9.90 -15.37
C GLY A 24 4.09 8.92 -14.22
N THR A 25 5.29 8.34 -14.18
CA THR A 25 5.70 7.44 -13.08
C THR A 25 5.85 8.21 -11.77
N ALA A 26 6.53 9.34 -11.78
CA ALA A 26 6.71 10.21 -10.62
C ALA A 26 5.37 10.75 -10.11
N ALA A 27 4.48 11.18 -11.02
CA ALA A 27 3.13 11.59 -10.67
C ALA A 27 2.33 10.44 -10.04
N GLY A 28 2.44 9.22 -10.56
CA GLY A 28 1.79 8.05 -9.95
C GLY A 28 2.27 7.76 -8.52
N ILE A 29 3.57 7.92 -8.26
CA ILE A 29 4.13 7.78 -6.91
C ILE A 29 3.66 8.93 -6.01
N LEU A 30 3.71 10.17 -6.49
CA LEU A 30 3.29 11.35 -5.72
C LEU A 30 1.78 11.37 -5.41
N LEU A 31 0.98 10.79 -6.29
CA LEU A 31 -0.47 10.66 -6.11
C LEU A 31 -0.87 9.37 -5.38
N ASP A 32 0.08 8.65 -4.78
CA ASP A 32 -0.15 7.40 -4.04
C ASP A 32 -1.01 6.39 -4.83
N ARG A 33 -0.86 6.37 -6.16
CA ARG A 33 -1.68 5.51 -7.01
C ARG A 33 -1.37 4.06 -6.65
N VAL A 34 -2.39 3.38 -6.10
CA VAL A 34 -2.34 1.96 -5.70
C VAL A 34 -1.69 1.14 -6.83
N PRO A 35 -0.69 0.31 -6.54
CA PRO A 35 -0.08 -0.57 -7.53
C PRO A 35 -1.19 -1.45 -8.14
N GLY A 36 -1.35 -1.43 -9.47
CA GLY A 36 -2.48 -2.10 -10.13
C GLY A 36 -2.56 -3.63 -9.98
N HIS A 37 -1.64 -4.25 -9.24
CA HIS A 37 -1.62 -5.67 -8.89
C HIS A 37 -2.12 -5.94 -7.45
N LEU A 38 -2.36 -4.91 -6.64
CA LEU A 38 -2.84 -5.03 -5.27
C LEU A 38 -4.21 -4.37 -5.14
N SER A 39 -5.14 -5.09 -4.52
CA SER A 39 -6.48 -4.61 -4.18
C SER A 39 -6.56 -4.47 -2.67
N ALA A 40 -6.89 -3.28 -2.18
CA ALA A 40 -7.11 -3.06 -0.75
C ALA A 40 -8.21 -4.00 -0.21
N ALA A 41 -9.26 -4.22 -0.99
CA ALA A 41 -10.35 -5.13 -0.64
C ALA A 41 -9.93 -6.60 -0.56
N ASP A 42 -8.97 -7.03 -1.39
CA ASP A 42 -8.46 -8.41 -1.34
C ASP A 42 -7.60 -8.62 -0.08
N ILE A 43 -6.79 -7.61 0.28
CA ILE A 43 -5.99 -7.63 1.52
C ILE A 43 -6.91 -7.61 2.74
N GLU A 44 -7.92 -6.74 2.75
CA GLU A 44 -8.93 -6.64 3.80
C GLU A 44 -9.63 -7.99 4.01
N GLY A 45 -10.20 -8.57 2.96
CA GLY A 45 -10.89 -9.86 3.06
C GLY A 45 -9.99 -11.01 3.49
N GLN A 46 -8.69 -10.98 3.15
CA GLN A 46 -7.75 -12.01 3.59
C GLN A 46 -7.35 -11.86 5.06
N LEU A 47 -7.21 -10.62 5.55
CA LEU A 47 -6.96 -10.33 6.96
C LEU A 47 -8.19 -10.66 7.82
N GLU A 48 -9.40 -10.34 7.36
CA GLU A 48 -10.65 -10.69 8.04
C GLU A 48 -10.93 -12.20 8.07
N ALA A 49 -10.37 -12.96 7.13
CA ALA A 49 -10.51 -14.42 7.12
C ALA A 49 -9.73 -15.13 8.24
N GLN A 50 -8.92 -14.41 9.02
CA GLN A 50 -8.14 -14.97 10.12
C GLN A 50 -9.01 -15.13 11.37
N ASP A 51 -8.99 -16.30 11.99
CA ASP A 51 -9.87 -16.64 13.13
C ASP A 51 -9.78 -15.67 14.33
N ASN A 52 -8.64 -15.00 14.50
CA ASN A 52 -8.39 -14.07 15.61
C ASN A 52 -8.66 -12.59 15.25
N VAL A 53 -9.20 -12.32 14.06
CA VAL A 53 -9.51 -10.97 13.58
C VAL A 53 -11.03 -10.76 13.62
N ALA A 54 -11.45 -9.80 14.42
CA ALA A 54 -12.85 -9.38 14.55
C ALA A 54 -13.25 -8.35 13.48
N GLY A 55 -12.29 -7.62 12.93
CA GLY A 55 -12.51 -6.64 11.86
C GLY A 55 -11.22 -5.99 11.38
N VAL A 56 -11.26 -5.44 10.17
CA VAL A 56 -10.13 -4.73 9.57
C VAL A 56 -10.63 -3.40 9.01
N HIS A 57 -9.87 -2.32 9.21
CA HIS A 57 -10.22 -1.02 8.64
C HIS A 57 -8.98 -0.20 8.30
N HIS A 58 -9.20 0.90 7.58
CA HIS A 58 -8.16 1.84 7.13
C HIS A 58 -7.00 1.15 6.39
N VAL A 59 -7.34 0.24 5.47
CA VAL A 59 -6.34 -0.45 4.66
C VAL A 59 -5.80 0.50 3.61
N HIS A 60 -4.54 0.90 3.77
CA HIS A 60 -3.81 1.72 2.81
C HIS A 60 -2.71 0.92 2.13
N VAL A 61 -2.72 0.91 0.80
CA VAL A 61 -1.69 0.28 -0.03
C VAL A 61 -0.92 1.37 -0.77
N ARG A 62 0.37 1.52 -0.47
CA ARG A 62 1.23 2.56 -1.06
C ARG A 62 2.45 1.98 -1.78
N PRO A 63 2.89 2.58 -2.90
CA PRO A 63 4.13 2.19 -3.56
C PRO A 63 5.37 2.72 -2.80
N LEU A 64 6.36 1.86 -2.58
CA LEU A 64 7.67 2.21 -1.97
C LEU A 64 8.78 2.47 -3.00
N GLY A 65 8.43 2.43 -4.29
CA GLY A 65 9.39 2.50 -5.39
C GLY A 65 10.19 1.20 -5.58
N GLY A 66 10.78 1.05 -6.77
CA GLY A 66 11.56 -0.16 -7.12
C GLY A 66 10.74 -1.44 -7.18
N GLY A 67 9.44 -1.34 -7.49
CA GLY A 67 8.51 -2.48 -7.55
C GLY A 67 8.04 -3.00 -6.19
N ARG A 68 8.37 -2.33 -5.08
CA ARG A 68 7.95 -2.70 -3.73
C ARG A 68 6.69 -1.94 -3.32
N SER A 69 5.89 -2.55 -2.46
CA SER A 69 4.67 -1.99 -1.86
C SER A 69 4.77 -2.02 -0.33
N SER A 70 4.05 -1.09 0.30
CA SER A 70 3.75 -1.11 1.73
C SER A 70 2.26 -1.16 1.98
N VAL A 71 1.89 -1.84 3.06
CA VAL A 71 0.51 -1.89 3.56
C VAL A 71 0.46 -1.33 4.98
N SER A 72 -0.54 -0.49 5.25
CA SER A 72 -0.92 -0.07 6.60
C SER A 72 -2.38 -0.44 6.85
N ALA A 73 -2.70 -1.03 7.99
CA ALA A 73 -4.06 -1.41 8.32
C ALA A 73 -4.26 -1.47 9.85
N HIS A 74 -5.51 -1.30 10.27
CA HIS A 74 -5.94 -1.48 11.65
C HIS A 74 -6.72 -2.79 11.75
N ILE A 75 -6.41 -3.58 12.76
CA ILE A 75 -6.93 -4.94 12.95
C ILE A 75 -7.53 -5.02 14.34
N VAL A 76 -8.84 -5.20 14.40
CA VAL A 76 -9.56 -5.47 15.65
C VAL A 76 -9.40 -6.94 15.96
N VAL A 77 -8.89 -7.29 17.13
CA VAL A 77 -8.69 -8.70 17.55
C VAL A 77 -9.87 -9.23 18.36
N VAL A 78 -10.14 -10.53 18.22
CA VAL A 78 -11.15 -11.24 19.01
C VAL A 78 -10.66 -11.40 20.45
N ASP A 79 -11.47 -10.97 21.43
CA ASP A 79 -11.16 -10.98 22.87
C ASP A 79 -9.92 -10.14 23.28
N GLY A 80 -10.17 -8.92 23.76
CA GLY A 80 -9.15 -7.92 24.15
C GLY A 80 -8.24 -8.25 25.34
N ASP A 81 -8.17 -9.51 25.79
CA ASP A 81 -7.30 -9.99 26.88
C ASP A 81 -6.05 -10.76 26.37
N GLN A 82 -5.77 -10.68 25.06
CA GLN A 82 -4.62 -11.32 24.46
C GLN A 82 -3.30 -10.79 25.02
N ARG A 83 -2.34 -11.67 25.29
CA ARG A 83 -1.01 -11.25 25.78
C ARG A 83 -0.25 -10.56 24.66
N VAL A 84 0.60 -9.59 25.02
CA VAL A 84 1.47 -8.89 24.06
C VAL A 84 2.30 -9.88 23.22
N HIS A 85 2.72 -11.00 23.80
CA HIS A 85 3.47 -12.02 23.07
C HIS A 85 2.63 -12.72 21.99
N GLU A 86 1.39 -13.10 22.30
CA GLU A 86 0.47 -13.76 21.36
C GLU A 86 0.06 -12.78 20.24
N ALA A 87 -0.09 -11.50 20.59
CA ALA A 87 -0.32 -10.42 19.64
C ALA A 87 0.88 -10.25 18.67
N GLN A 88 2.12 -10.35 19.15
CA GLN A 88 3.31 -10.35 18.29
C GLN A 88 3.37 -11.58 17.38
N GLU A 89 3.05 -12.77 17.89
CA GLU A 89 3.01 -13.99 17.07
C GLU A 89 1.95 -13.89 15.95
N MET A 90 0.80 -13.29 16.24
CA MET A 90 -0.19 -12.97 15.22
C MET A 90 0.37 -12.00 14.17
N LEU A 91 0.97 -10.89 14.59
CA LEU A 91 1.57 -9.92 13.67
C LEU A 91 2.63 -10.56 12.76
N ASP A 92 3.48 -11.44 13.31
CA ASP A 92 4.49 -12.16 12.53
C ASP A 92 3.85 -13.07 11.47
N GLN A 93 2.75 -13.76 11.81
CA GLN A 93 2.00 -14.59 10.86
C GLN A 93 1.35 -13.76 9.75
N LEU A 94 0.69 -12.65 10.11
CA LEU A 94 0.07 -11.75 9.14
C LEU A 94 1.11 -11.12 8.22
N ASN A 95 2.25 -10.70 8.75
CA ASN A 95 3.36 -10.16 7.96
C ASN A 95 3.92 -11.19 6.99
N ALA A 96 4.09 -12.44 7.43
CA ALA A 96 4.54 -13.52 6.56
C ALA A 96 3.54 -13.81 5.43
N MET A 97 2.24 -13.80 5.73
CA MET A 97 1.17 -13.97 4.75
C MET A 97 1.17 -12.83 3.71
N MET A 98 1.26 -11.58 4.17
CA MET A 98 1.34 -10.39 3.29
C MET A 98 2.54 -10.46 2.33
N LEU A 99 3.68 -10.96 2.81
CA LEU A 99 4.85 -11.17 1.96
C LEU A 99 4.65 -12.32 0.96
N ALA A 100 4.09 -13.45 1.40
CA ALA A 100 3.95 -14.65 0.57
C ALA A 100 2.90 -14.47 -0.54
N ASP A 101 1.75 -13.90 -0.20
CA ASP A 101 0.58 -13.86 -1.09
C ASP A 101 0.52 -12.58 -1.92
N HIS A 102 0.99 -11.46 -1.36
CA HIS A 102 0.91 -10.14 -1.99
C HIS A 102 2.27 -9.52 -2.34
N GLY A 103 3.38 -10.16 -1.95
CA GLY A 103 4.72 -9.61 -2.18
C GLY A 103 5.00 -8.31 -1.40
N VAL A 104 4.20 -8.02 -0.37
CA VAL A 104 4.32 -6.80 0.44
C VAL A 104 5.51 -6.95 1.37
N THR A 105 6.54 -6.15 1.15
CA THR A 105 7.81 -6.22 1.91
C THR A 105 7.80 -5.40 3.19
N HIS A 106 6.85 -4.48 3.33
CA HIS A 106 6.78 -3.58 4.47
C HIS A 106 5.34 -3.41 4.91
N THR A 107 5.03 -3.77 6.15
CA THR A 107 3.67 -3.75 6.67
C THR A 107 3.67 -3.05 8.02
N THR A 108 2.64 -2.26 8.27
CA THR A 108 2.37 -1.66 9.59
C THR A 108 0.94 -2.00 9.96
N LEU A 109 0.78 -3.02 10.80
CA LEU A 109 -0.52 -3.48 11.28
C LEU A 109 -0.69 -3.03 12.73
N GLN A 110 -1.71 -2.22 12.99
CA GLN A 110 -2.06 -1.79 14.34
C GLN A 110 -3.13 -2.73 14.90
N LEU A 111 -2.86 -3.34 16.06
CA LEU A 111 -3.84 -4.17 16.74
C LEU A 111 -4.70 -3.31 17.68
N GLU A 112 -6.00 -3.55 17.64
CA GLU A 112 -7.00 -2.84 18.44
C GLU A 112 -7.88 -3.86 19.19
N CYS A 113 -8.22 -3.55 20.43
CA CYS A 113 -9.02 -4.44 21.28
C CYS A 113 -10.52 -4.09 21.29
N HIS A 114 -10.89 -2.98 20.67
CA HIS A 114 -12.27 -2.55 20.48
C HIS A 114 -12.34 -1.71 19.22
N ASP A 115 -13.56 -1.59 18.69
CA ASP A 115 -13.79 -0.72 17.54
C ASP A 115 -13.45 0.73 17.90
N CYS A 116 -12.85 1.45 16.95
CA CYS A 116 -12.54 2.85 17.13
C CYS A 116 -13.85 3.67 17.05
N PRO A 117 -14.13 4.59 17.99
CA PRO A 117 -15.28 5.49 17.84
C PRO A 117 -15.08 6.36 16.59
N ASP A 118 -16.02 6.26 15.66
CA ASP A 118 -15.98 6.81 14.28
C ASP A 118 -15.49 8.27 14.18
N GLU A 119 -15.67 9.10 15.21
CA GLU A 119 -15.28 10.52 15.20
C GLU A 119 -13.76 10.76 15.15
N ILE A 120 -12.93 9.81 15.60
CA ILE A 120 -11.46 9.95 15.56
C ILE A 120 -10.89 9.38 14.26
N CYS A 121 -11.53 8.32 13.73
CA CYS A 121 -11.09 7.60 12.55
C CYS A 121 -11.58 8.20 11.21
N ALA A 122 -12.77 8.81 11.19
CA ALA A 122 -13.33 9.40 9.97
C ALA A 122 -12.52 10.60 9.43
N ALA A 123 -11.73 11.26 10.27
CA ALA A 123 -10.91 12.41 9.86
C ALA A 123 -9.79 12.03 8.86
N ASP A 124 -9.36 10.76 8.84
CA ASP A 124 -8.30 10.28 7.94
C ASP A 124 -8.86 9.72 6.61
N ALA A 125 -10.18 9.47 6.52
CA ALA A 125 -10.83 8.98 5.31
C ALA A 125 -11.13 10.07 4.27
N GLU A 126 -11.11 11.35 4.68
CA GLU A 126 -11.42 12.50 3.80
C GLU A 126 -10.18 13.23 3.26
N GLY A 127 -8.97 12.80 3.63
CA GLY A 127 -7.69 13.38 3.19
C GLY A 127 -7.21 12.84 1.83
N HIS A 128 -7.97 13.07 0.76
CA HIS A 128 -7.51 12.93 -0.63
C HIS A 128 -6.92 14.24 -1.17
#